data_AF-A0A754B014-F1
#
_entry.id   AF-A0A754B014-F1
#
_cell.length_a   1.000
_cell.length_b   1.000
_cell.length_c   1.000
_cell.angle_alpha   90.00
_cell.angle_beta   90.00
_cell.angle_gamma   90.00
#
_symmetry.space_group_name_H-M   'P 1'
#
loop_
_entity.id
_entity.type
_entity.pdbx_description
1 polymer ?
#
loop_
_entity_poly.entity_id
_entity_poly.type
_entity_poly.pdbx_seq_one_letter_code
_entity_poly.pdbx_strand_id
1 'polypeptide(L)' 'MNEKPDVTHEDLPPEHVAFIEERLRRRVYAEFQGLVIPMIGELIRTLILEGKSEEEVVAAVKTAARGYSEFHLAFIRE' A
#
# COMPACT_ATOMS: atom_id res chain seq x y z
N MET A 1 20.94 20.60 33.12
CA MET A 1 19.80 20.07 32.34
C MET A 1 20.29 20.03 30.90
N ASN A 2 20.45 18.84 30.32
CA ASN A 2 20.81 18.70 28.90
C ASN A 2 19.50 18.55 28.13
N GLU A 3 18.92 19.67 27.72
CA GLU A 3 17.86 19.68 26.72
C GLU A 3 18.48 19.22 25.40
N LYS A 4 18.08 18.04 24.92
CA LYS A 4 18.40 17.64 23.54
C LYS A 4 17.70 18.64 22.62
N PRO A 5 18.38 19.20 21.62
CA PRO A 5 17.73 20.09 20.67
C PRO A 5 16.60 19.32 19.98
N ASP A 6 15.43 19.93 19.94
CA ASP A 6 14.25 19.41 19.26
C ASP A 6 14.51 19.54 17.76
N VAL A 7 15.10 18.51 17.15
CA VAL A 7 15.41 18.49 15.72
C VAL A 7 14.09 18.24 14.98
N THR A 8 13.53 19.30 14.42
CA THR A 8 12.38 19.21 13.52
C THR A 8 12.80 18.72 12.14
N HIS A 9 11.89 18.10 11.38
CA HIS A 9 12.15 17.56 10.04
C HIS A 9 12.77 18.58 9.05
N GLU A 10 12.63 19.88 9.32
CA GLU A 10 13.16 20.98 8.53
C GLU A 10 14.69 21.19 8.68
N ASP A 11 15.32 20.59 9.70
CA ASP A 11 16.74 20.77 10.01
C ASP A 11 17.64 19.63 9.45
N LEU A 12 17.05 18.65 8.77
CA LEU A 12 17.77 17.50 8.24
C LEU A 12 18.30 17.77 6.82
N PRO A 13 19.51 17.26 6.48
CA PRO A 13 20.00 17.30 5.11
C PRO A 13 19.00 16.65 4.14
N PRO A 14 18.81 17.19 2.92
CA PRO A 14 17.86 16.67 1.95
C PRO A 14 17.99 15.16 1.68
N GLU A 15 19.22 14.63 1.70
CA GLU A 15 19.51 13.21 1.54
C GLU A 15 18.97 12.33 2.68
N HIS A 16 18.91 12.86 3.91
CA HIS A 16 18.36 12.16 5.06
C HIS A 16 16.82 12.18 5.04
N VAL A 17 16.23 13.29 4.59
CA VAL A 17 14.78 13.40 4.38
C VAL A 17 14.34 12.39 3.33
N ALA A 18 14.99 12.36 2.16
CA ALA A 18 14.70 11.41 1.08
C ALA A 18 14.85 9.94 1.53
N PHE A 19 15.87 9.63 2.33
CA PHE A 19 16.04 8.28 2.89
C PHE A 19 14.91 7.88 3.85
N ILE A 20 14.47 8.80 4.71
CA ILE A 20 13.36 8.56 5.63
C ILE A 20 12.04 8.37 4.87
N GLU A 21 11.79 9.21 3.86
CA GLU A 21 10.60 9.13 3.01
C GLU A 21 10.54 7.80 2.24
N GLU A 22 11.63 7.39 1.59
CA GLU A 22 11.70 6.12 0.86
C GLU A 22 11.50 4.92 1.80
N ARG A 23 12.08 4.97 3.02
CA ARG A 23 11.89 3.91 4.02
C ARG A 23 10.44 3.85 4.52
N LEU A 24 9.80 4.99 4.74
CA LEU A 24 8.38 5.06 5.10
C LEU A 24 7.51 4.52 3.96
N ARG A 25 7.80 4.89 2.72
CA ARG A 25 7.10 4.44 1.51
C ARG A 25 7.13 2.91 1.38
N ARG A 26 8.31 2.29 1.53
CA ARG A 26 8.45 0.82 1.53
C ARG A 26 7.68 0.15 2.66
N ARG A 27 7.68 0.74 3.84
CA ARG A 27 6.96 0.20 5.00
C ARG A 27 5.45 0.22 4.77
N VAL A 28 4.90 1.36 4.34
CA VAL A 28 3.48 1.51 4.03
C VAL A 28 3.06 0.56 2.92
N TYR A 29 3.90 0.40 1.89
CA TYR A 29 3.65 -0.58 0.83
C TYR A 29 3.58 -2.03 1.35
N ALA A 30 4.53 -2.45 2.19
CA ALA A 30 4.54 -3.79 2.76
C ALA A 30 3.33 -4.05 3.68
N GLU A 31 2.94 -3.07 4.50
CA GLU A 31 1.75 -3.13 5.34
C GLU A 31 0.48 -3.24 4.47
N PHE A 32 0.38 -2.44 3.41
CA PHE A 32 -0.74 -2.49 2.48
C PHE A 32 -0.83 -3.82 1.72
N GLN A 33 0.29 -4.36 1.23
CA GLN A 33 0.33 -5.66 0.55
C GLN A 33 -0.20 -6.78 1.47
N GLY A 34 0.19 -6.76 2.75
CA GLY A 34 -0.30 -7.71 3.76
C GLY A 34 -1.80 -7.64 4.01
N LEU A 35 -2.43 -6.48 3.77
CA LEU A 35 -3.88 -6.27 3.93
C LEU A 35 -4.67 -6.63 2.67
N VAL A 36 -4.20 -6.23 1.49
CA VAL A 36 -4.97 -6.35 0.25
C VAL A 36 -5.11 -7.79 -0.24
N ILE A 37 -4.07 -8.60 -0.16
CA ILE A 37 -4.14 -9.99 -0.65
C ILE A 37 -5.24 -10.79 0.07
N PRO A 38 -5.31 -10.77 1.43
CA PRO A 38 -6.42 -11.39 2.15
C PRO A 38 -7.80 -10.83 1.74
N MET A 39 -7.93 -9.50 1.59
CA MET A 39 -9.20 -8.87 1.21
C MET A 39 -9.69 -9.31 -0.18
N ILE A 40 -8.78 -9.48 -1.15
CA ILE A 40 -9.13 -10.03 -2.47
C ILE A 40 -9.59 -11.47 -2.34
N GLY A 41 -8.95 -12.28 -1.49
CA GLY A 41 -9.37 -13.64 -1.21
C GLY A 41 -10.79 -13.74 -0.61
N GLU A 42 -11.11 -12.87 0.35
CA GLU A 42 -12.45 -12.79 0.95
C GLU A 42 -13.51 -12.28 -0.04
N LEU A 43 -13.15 -11.32 -0.90
CA LEU A 43 -14.02 -10.85 -1.97
C LEU A 43 -14.37 -12.00 -2.93
N ILE A 44 -13.39 -12.79 -3.37
CA ILE A 44 -13.62 -13.96 -4.24
C ILE A 44 -14.55 -14.96 -3.55
N ARG A 45 -14.28 -15.30 -2.28
CA ARG A 45 -15.10 -16.23 -1.51
C ARG A 45 -16.54 -15.74 -1.41
N THR A 46 -16.74 -14.45 -1.13
CA THR A 46 -18.07 -13.83 -1.03
C THR A 46 -18.82 -13.92 -2.35
N LEU A 47 -18.21 -13.55 -3.47
CA LEU A 47 -18.84 -13.59 -4.79
C LEU A 47 -19.23 -15.02 -5.19
N ILE A 48 -18.39 -16.02 -4.86
CA ILE A 48 -18.72 -17.43 -5.07
C ILE A 48 -19.95 -17.85 -4.25
N LEU A 49 -20.00 -17.46 -2.96
CA LEU A 49 -21.13 -17.79 -2.08
C LEU A 49 -22.43 -17.08 -2.50
N GLU A 50 -22.34 -15.91 -3.10
CA GLU A 50 -23.46 -15.18 -3.69
C GLU A 50 -23.94 -15.79 -5.03
N GLY A 51 -23.26 -16.82 -5.54
CA GLY A 51 -23.62 -17.50 -6.78
C GLY A 51 -23.31 -16.69 -8.04
N LYS A 52 -22.32 -15.79 -7.98
CA LYS A 52 -21.85 -15.03 -9.14
C LYS A 52 -21.22 -15.95 -10.19
N SER A 53 -21.34 -15.56 -11.46
CA SER A 53 -20.69 -16.31 -12.53
C SER A 53 -19.17 -16.20 -12.46
N GLU A 54 -18.46 -17.14 -13.09
CA GLU A 54 -17.00 -17.08 -13.16
C GLU A 54 -16.53 -15.77 -13.82
N GLU A 55 -17.22 -15.29 -14.86
CA GLU A 55 -16.90 -14.02 -15.51
C GLU A 55 -17.04 -12.83 -14.57
N GLU A 56 -18.09 -12.79 -13.74
CA GLU A 56 -18.30 -11.73 -12.76
C GLU A 56 -17.19 -11.73 -11.70
N VAL A 57 -16.82 -12.93 -11.20
CA VAL A 57 -15.73 -13.08 -10.23
C VAL A 57 -14.40 -12.63 -10.84
N VAL A 58 -14.08 -13.07 -12.06
CA VAL A 58 -12.85 -12.69 -12.76
C VAL A 58 -12.79 -11.19 -13.03
N ALA A 59 -13.90 -10.56 -13.41
CA ALA A 59 -13.98 -9.12 -13.63
C ALA A 59 -13.73 -8.32 -12.34
N ALA A 60 -14.33 -8.75 -11.23
CA ALA A 60 -14.12 -8.13 -9.92
C ALA A 60 -12.66 -8.24 -9.46
N VAL A 61 -12.05 -9.43 -9.59
CA VAL A 61 -10.64 -9.66 -9.25
C VAL A 61 -9.70 -8.82 -10.11
N LYS A 62 -9.93 -8.74 -11.42
CA LYS A 62 -9.13 -7.89 -12.32
C LYS A 62 -9.21 -6.42 -11.94
N THR A 63 -10.40 -5.96 -11.55
CA THR A 63 -10.63 -4.59 -11.09
C THR A 63 -9.86 -4.31 -9.81
N ALA A 64 -9.94 -5.21 -8.82
CA ALA A 64 -9.18 -5.09 -7.57
C ALA A 64 -7.66 -5.13 -7.79
N ALA A 65 -7.17 -6.03 -8.65
CA ALA A 65 -5.75 -6.15 -9.00
C ALA A 65 -5.22 -4.91 -9.75
N ARG A 66 -6.06 -4.28 -10.58
CA ARG A 66 -5.73 -3.01 -11.24
C ARG A 66 -5.58 -1.88 -10.23
N GLY A 67 -6.53 -1.75 -9.29
CA GLY A 67 -6.43 -0.76 -8.21
C GLY A 67 -5.17 -0.96 -7.36
N TYR A 68 -4.81 -2.22 -7.05
CA TYR A 68 -3.54 -2.55 -6.39
C TYR A 68 -2.32 -2.13 -7.21
N SER A 69 -2.33 -2.37 -8.52
CA SER A 69 -1.22 -1.98 -9.41
C SER A 69 -1.07 -0.45 -9.50
N GLU A 70 -2.17 0.28 -9.57
CA GLU A 70 -2.16 1.75 -9.59
C GLU A 70 -1.65 2.32 -8.25
N PHE A 71 -2.08 1.74 -7.12
CA PHE A 71 -1.53 2.07 -5.80
C PHE A 71 -0.03 1.76 -5.73
N HIS A 72 0.39 0.57 -6.15
CA HIS A 72 1.80 0.19 -6.17
C HIS A 72 2.66 1.16 -6.99
N LEU A 73 2.18 1.59 -8.16
CA LEU A 73 2.87 2.56 -9.01
C LEU A 73 3.00 3.93 -8.34
N ALA A 74 2.01 4.38 -7.57
CA ALA A 74 2.10 5.62 -6.79
C ALA A 74 3.18 5.55 -5.68
N PHE A 75 3.53 4.34 -5.23
CA PHE A 75 4.60 4.11 -4.24
C PHE A 75 5.97 3.80 -4.86
N ILE A 76 6.08 3.68 -6.19
CA ILE A 76 7.36 3.44 -6.88
C ILE A 76 7.76 4.64 -7.74
N ARG A 77 6.81 5.38 -8.29
CA ARG A 77 7.07 6.57 -9.09
C ARG A 77 7.14 7.81 -8.21
N GLU A 78 8.30 8.01 -7.60
CA GLU A 78 8.85 9.33 -7.20
C GLU A 78 10.36 9.20 -7.05
#